data_AF-A0A9R1WS56-F1
#
_entry.id   AF-A0A9R1WS56-F1
#
_cell.length_a   1.000
_cell.length_b   1.000
_cell.length_c   1.000
_cell.angle_alpha   90.00
_cell.angle_beta   90.00
_cell.angle_gamma   90.00
#
_symmetry.space_group_name_H-M   'P 1'
#
loop_
_entity.id
_entity.type
_entity.pdbx_description
1 polymer ?
#
loop_
_entity_poly.entity_id
_entity_poly.type
_entity_poly.pdbx_seq_one_letter_code
_entity_poly.pdbx_strand_id
1 'polypeptide(L)'
;MILILALIVVICLLNYVLGSLASIESQEVSNLVQKAKVKWSIEGDENTGFFHGMLKKRKRQMLVRGVSVNGDWVMDPMAIKKEFFEFYSSKFQAFNGIQMAERSNRFSSITLEKALRL
;
A
#
# COMPACT_ATOMS: atom_id res chain seq x y z
N MET A 1 18.33 48.19 -14.91
CA MET A 1 17.97 47.54 -16.19
C MET A 1 18.75 46.25 -16.43
N ILE A 2 20.09 46.26 -16.41
CA ILE A 2 20.93 45.05 -16.64
C ILE A 2 20.68 43.95 -15.58
N LEU A 3 20.59 44.29 -14.29
CA LEU A 3 20.31 43.32 -13.21
C LEU A 3 18.92 42.69 -13.32
N ILE A 4 17.93 43.45 -13.77
CA ILE A 4 16.55 42.96 -13.97
C ILE A 4 16.52 41.95 -15.13
N LEU A 5 17.20 42.27 -16.23
CA LEU A 5 17.34 41.34 -17.36
C LEU A 5 18.08 40.06 -16.96
N ALA A 6 19.16 40.17 -16.17
CA ALA A 6 19.88 39.01 -15.64
C ALA A 6 18.97 38.12 -14.75
N LEU A 7 18.18 38.73 -13.87
CA LEU A 7 17.22 38.01 -13.02
C LEU A 7 16.13 37.30 -13.84
N ILE A 8 15.59 37.96 -14.87
CA ILE A 8 14.59 37.38 -15.79
C ILE A 8 15.16 36.16 -16.51
N VAL A 9 16.40 36.26 -17.02
CA VAL A 9 17.07 35.15 -17.70
C VAL A 9 17.26 33.97 -16.75
N VAL A 10 17.69 34.23 -15.51
CA VAL A 10 17.84 33.17 -14.49
C VAL A 10 16.50 32.49 -14.19
N ILE A 11 15.41 33.25 -14.04
CA ILE A 11 14.07 32.70 -13.80
C ILE A 11 13.58 31.87 -14.99
N CYS A 12 13.79 32.35 -16.23
CA CYS A 12 13.43 31.60 -17.43
C CYS A 12 14.21 30.29 -17.55
N LEU A 13 15.51 30.31 -17.28
CA LEU A 13 16.34 29.10 -17.27
C LEU A 13 15.89 28.12 -16.19
N LEU A 14 15.59 28.61 -14.98
CA LEU A 14 15.10 27.77 -13.89
C LEU A 14 13.77 27.08 -14.27
N ASN A 15 12.82 27.83 -14.82
CA ASN A 15 11.54 27.28 -15.26
C ASN A 15 11.69 26.26 -16.40
N TYR A 16 12.59 26.52 -17.35
CA TYR A 16 12.90 25.58 -18.43
C TYR A 16 13.46 24.27 -17.87
N VAL A 17 14.43 24.35 -16.95
CA VAL A 17 15.03 23.17 -16.31
C VAL A 17 13.98 22.39 -15.53
N LEU A 18 13.16 23.06 -14.72
CA LEU A 18 12.08 22.42 -13.95
C LEU A 18 11.06 21.71 -14.87
N GLY A 19 10.66 22.37 -15.97
CA GLY A 19 9.78 21.76 -16.96
C GLY A 19 10.40 20.52 -17.63
N SER A 20 11.70 20.58 -17.94
CA SER A 20 12.43 19.44 -18.52
C SER A 20 12.51 18.25 -17.56
N LEU A 21 12.74 18.49 -16.26
CA LEU A 21 12.77 17.45 -15.22
C LEU A 21 11.40 16.76 -15.10
N ALA A 22 10.32 17.54 -15.05
CA ALA A 22 8.96 16.99 -14.99
C ALA A 22 8.61 16.15 -16.22
N SER A 23 9.06 16.58 -17.41
CA SER A 23 8.89 15.82 -18.65
C SER A 23 9.62 14.47 -18.61
N ILE A 24 10.85 14.45 -18.07
CA ILE A 24 11.65 13.22 -17.94
C ILE A 24 10.98 12.23 -16.99
N GLU A 25 10.51 12.70 -15.83
CA GLU A 25 9.80 11.86 -14.86
C GLU A 25 8.52 11.25 -15.46
N SER A 26 7.73 12.06 -16.17
CA SER A 26 6.53 11.59 -16.89
C SER A 26 6.86 10.50 -17.92
N GLN A 27 7.95 10.69 -18.68
CA GLN A 27 8.41 9.72 -19.66
C GLN A 27 8.89 8.41 -19.01
N GLU A 28 9.56 8.48 -17.85
CA GLU A 28 9.96 7.30 -17.08
C GLU A 28 8.73 6.49 -16.62
N VAL A 29 7.73 7.16 -16.03
CA VAL A 29 6.47 6.52 -15.61
C VAL A 29 5.79 5.82 -16.79
N SER A 30 5.68 6.51 -17.93
CA SER A 30 5.11 5.93 -19.15
C SER A 30 5.90 4.71 -19.63
N ASN A 31 7.23 4.77 -19.62
CA ASN A 31 8.10 3.67 -20.02
C ASN A 31 7.91 2.44 -19.11
N LEU A 32 7.82 2.65 -17.79
CA LEU A 32 7.56 1.59 -16.82
C LEU A 32 6.20 0.92 -17.05
N VAL A 33 5.15 1.71 -17.34
CA VAL A 33 3.82 1.19 -17.67
C VAL A 33 3.87 0.34 -18.94
N GLN A 34 4.56 0.79 -20.00
CA GLN A 34 4.66 0.02 -21.23
C GLN A 34 5.45 -1.28 -21.03
N LYS A 35 6.58 -1.24 -20.32
CA LYS A 35 7.35 -2.44 -19.97
C LYS A 35 6.51 -3.43 -19.17
N ALA A 36 5.71 -2.95 -18.22
CA ALA A 36 4.79 -3.80 -17.48
C ALA A 36 3.77 -4.44 -18.44
N LYS A 37 3.09 -3.68 -19.31
CA LYS A 37 2.12 -4.21 -20.28
C LYS A 37 2.72 -5.28 -21.19
N VAL A 38 3.92 -5.04 -21.75
CA VAL A 38 4.62 -6.01 -22.58
C VAL A 38 4.93 -7.28 -21.77
N LYS A 39 5.44 -7.15 -20.55
CA LYS A 39 5.72 -8.28 -19.67
C LYS A 39 4.46 -9.09 -19.36
N TRP A 40 3.35 -8.42 -19.03
CA TRP A 40 2.06 -9.05 -18.81
C TRP A 40 1.53 -9.76 -20.06
N SER A 41 1.71 -9.18 -21.25
CA SER A 41 1.30 -9.81 -22.51
C SER A 41 2.15 -11.04 -22.87
N ILE A 42 3.40 -11.10 -22.42
CA ILE A 42 4.31 -12.23 -22.67
C ILE A 42 4.09 -13.35 -21.64
N GLU A 43 4.00 -13.00 -20.36
CA GLU A 43 3.94 -13.98 -19.25
C GLU A 43 2.51 -14.42 -18.90
N GLY A 44 1.48 -13.64 -19.27
CA GLY A 44 0.09 -13.95 -18.96
C GLY A 44 -0.14 -14.17 -17.46
N ASP A 45 -0.92 -15.21 -17.12
CA ASP A 45 -1.22 -15.62 -15.75
C ASP A 45 -0.04 -16.31 -15.04
N GLU A 46 1.03 -16.63 -15.77
CA GLU A 46 2.25 -17.24 -15.21
C GLU A 46 3.19 -16.20 -14.56
N ASN A 47 2.83 -14.90 -14.58
CA ASN A 47 3.56 -13.82 -13.90
C ASN A 47 3.40 -13.86 -12.37
N THR A 48 3.59 -15.03 -11.79
CA THR A 48 3.64 -15.27 -10.34
C THR A 48 4.76 -14.46 -9.68
N GLY A 49 5.85 -14.20 -10.41
CA GLY A 49 6.99 -13.41 -9.94
C GLY A 49 6.62 -11.97 -9.52
N PHE A 50 5.74 -11.30 -10.27
CA PHE A 50 5.25 -9.96 -9.91
C PHE A 50 4.48 -9.98 -8.60
N PHE A 51 3.49 -10.87 -8.46
CA PHE A 51 2.66 -10.97 -7.27
C PHE A 51 3.47 -11.41 -6.05
N HIS A 52 4.37 -12.38 -6.20
CA HIS A 52 5.29 -12.77 -5.14
C HIS A 52 6.22 -11.62 -4.74
N GLY A 53 6.72 -10.85 -5.71
CA GLY A 53 7.53 -9.65 -5.45
C GLY A 53 6.77 -8.59 -4.66
N MET A 54 5.53 -8.29 -5.06
CA MET A 54 4.62 -7.38 -4.36
C MET A 54 4.32 -7.86 -2.93
N LEU A 55 3.97 -9.14 -2.75
CA LEU A 55 3.72 -9.73 -1.43
C LEU A 55 4.96 -9.68 -0.53
N LYS A 56 6.14 -10.00 -1.07
CA LYS A 56 7.42 -9.88 -0.33
C LYS A 56 7.67 -8.43 0.11
N LYS A 57 7.44 -7.45 -0.78
CA LYS A 57 7.58 -6.02 -0.45
C LYS A 57 6.62 -5.62 0.66
N ARG A 58 5.34 -5.97 0.52
CA ARG A 58 4.31 -5.69 1.54
C ARG A 58 4.67 -6.32 2.88
N LYS A 59 5.09 -7.59 2.89
CA LYS A 59 5.53 -8.29 4.11
C LYS A 59 6.70 -7.59 4.79
N ARG A 60 7.68 -7.08 4.03
CA ARG A 60 8.80 -6.28 4.58
C ARG A 60 8.34 -4.95 5.18
N GLN A 61 7.40 -4.26 4.51
CA GLN A 61 6.87 -2.97 4.98
C GLN A 61 5.97 -3.12 6.21
N MET A 62 5.16 -4.19 6.26
CA MET A 62 4.26 -4.47 7.38
C MET A 62 4.94 -5.24 8.52
N LEU A 63 6.25 -5.47 8.45
CA LEU A 63 6.99 -6.12 9.52
C LEU A 63 7.10 -5.16 10.70
N VAL A 64 6.39 -5.48 11.78
CA VAL A 64 6.55 -4.81 13.08
C VAL A 64 7.86 -5.30 13.71
N ARG A 65 8.84 -4.40 13.85
CA ARG A 65 10.16 -4.69 14.47
C ARG A 65 10.14 -4.59 15.98
N GLY A 66 9.18 -3.84 16.52
CA GLY A 66 9.00 -3.61 17.94
C GLY A 66 7.78 -2.72 18.19
N VAL A 67 7.34 -2.68 19.43
CA VAL A 67 6.25 -1.83 19.91
C VAL A 67 6.69 -1.16 21.20
N SER A 68 6.29 0.10 21.38
CA SER A 68 6.50 0.83 22.63
C SER A 68 5.37 0.49 23.61
N VAL A 69 5.71 -0.08 24.75
CA VAL A 69 4.78 -0.43 25.83
C VAL A 69 5.20 0.33 27.08
N ASN A 70 4.35 1.23 27.57
CA ASN A 70 4.62 2.05 28.75
C ASN A 70 5.96 2.82 28.73
N GLY A 71 6.45 3.16 27.54
CA GLY A 71 7.73 3.88 27.35
C GLY A 71 8.92 2.97 27.02
N ASP A 72 8.79 1.65 27.19
CA ASP A 72 9.84 0.68 26.88
C ASP A 72 9.68 0.11 25.47
N TRP A 73 10.79 0.02 24.73
CA TRP A 73 10.81 -0.54 23.39
C TRP A 73 10.96 -2.06 23.42
N VAL A 74 9.86 -2.78 23.13
CA VAL A 74 9.81 -4.24 23.16
C VAL A 74 10.04 -4.80 21.76
N MET A 75 11.03 -5.70 21.63
CA MET A 75 11.35 -6.40 20.38
C MET A 75 11.09 -7.91 20.42
N ASP A 76 10.78 -8.47 21.60
CA ASP A 76 10.49 -9.90 21.76
C ASP A 76 9.18 -10.27 21.03
N PRO A 77 9.20 -11.19 20.04
CA PRO A 77 8.02 -11.52 19.25
C PRO A 77 6.82 -12.01 20.07
N MET A 78 7.07 -12.70 21.20
CA MET A 78 5.97 -13.19 22.05
C MET A 78 5.33 -12.06 22.84
N ALA A 79 6.13 -11.16 23.42
CA ALA A 79 5.64 -9.97 24.09
C ALA A 79 4.88 -9.04 23.13
N ILE A 80 5.40 -8.83 21.91
CA ILE A 80 4.70 -8.06 20.87
C ILE A 80 3.32 -8.66 20.60
N LYS A 81 3.24 -9.97 20.33
CA LYS A 81 1.95 -10.65 20.06
C LYS A 81 0.97 -10.48 21.21
N LYS A 82 1.43 -10.61 22.45
CA LYS A 82 0.62 -10.44 23.65
C LYS A 82 0.07 -9.02 23.73
N GLU A 83 0.91 -8.01 23.54
CA GLU A 83 0.50 -6.60 23.57
C GLU A 83 -0.57 -6.30 22.51
N PHE A 84 -0.36 -6.76 21.27
CA PHE A 84 -1.34 -6.59 20.19
C PHE A 84 -2.68 -7.26 20.53
N PHE A 85 -2.63 -8.47 21.10
CA PHE A 85 -3.83 -9.18 21.53
C PHE A 85 -4.57 -8.39 22.60
N GLU A 86 -3.91 -8.01 23.69
CA GLU A 86 -4.52 -7.29 24.81
C GLU A 86 -5.11 -5.94 24.36
N PHE A 87 -4.37 -5.18 23.54
CA PHE A 87 -4.83 -3.92 22.97
C PHE A 87 -6.14 -4.07 22.19
N TYR A 88 -6.19 -5.02 21.23
CA TYR A 88 -7.37 -5.20 20.41
C TYR A 88 -8.51 -5.90 21.15
N SER A 89 -8.22 -6.82 22.06
CA SER A 89 -9.21 -7.44 22.93
C SER A 89 -9.92 -6.40 23.80
N SER A 90 -9.17 -5.44 24.36
CA SER A 90 -9.75 -4.32 25.10
C SER A 90 -10.56 -3.39 24.19
N LYS A 91 -10.04 -3.07 22.99
CA LYS A 91 -10.69 -2.15 22.05
C LYS A 91 -11.98 -2.71 21.44
N PHE A 92 -12.04 -4.00 21.20
CA PHE A 92 -13.18 -4.69 20.58
C PHE A 92 -14.00 -5.50 21.60
N GLN A 93 -13.95 -5.14 22.88
CA GLN A 93 -14.91 -5.69 23.83
C GLN A 93 -16.33 -5.42 23.31
N ALA A 94 -17.16 -6.46 23.31
CA ALA A 94 -18.52 -6.36 22.85
C ALA A 94 -19.23 -5.25 23.63
N PHE A 95 -19.62 -4.18 22.93
CA PHE A 95 -20.52 -3.20 23.51
C PHE A 95 -21.89 -3.88 23.61
N ASN A 96 -22.29 -4.26 24.82
CA ASN A 96 -23.54 -4.98 25.08
C ASN A 96 -24.82 -4.23 24.65
N GLY A 97 -24.70 -2.98 24.17
CA GLY A 97 -25.82 -2.16 23.70
C GLY A 97 -26.05 -2.16 22.19
N ILE A 98 -25.26 -2.87 21.37
CA ILE A 98 -25.55 -3.02 19.93
C ILE A 98 -26.17 -4.40 19.70
N GLN A 99 -27.47 -4.43 19.43
CA GLN A 99 -28.09 -5.56 18.74
C GLN A 99 -27.50 -5.58 17.33
N MET A 100 -26.69 -6.59 17.01
CA MET A 100 -26.31 -6.82 15.63
C MET A 100 -27.60 -7.10 14.86
N ALA A 101 -27.92 -6.23 13.89
CA ALA A 101 -29.05 -6.47 13.01
C ALA A 101 -28.87 -7.85 12.37
N GLU A 102 -29.91 -8.69 12.45
CA GLU A 102 -29.89 -10.00 11.80
C GLU A 102 -29.48 -9.83 10.34
N ARG A 103 -28.57 -10.71 9.89
CA ARG A 103 -28.10 -10.73 8.51
C ARG A 103 -29.33 -10.73 7.59
N SER A 104 -29.41 -9.74 6.70
CA SER A 104 -30.52 -9.64 5.76
C SER A 104 -30.69 -10.96 4.99
N ASN A 105 -31.86 -11.59 5.11
CA ASN A 105 -32.25 -12.79 4.35
C ASN A 105 -32.34 -12.55 2.83
N ARG A 106 -32.04 -11.33 2.35
CA ARG A 106 -32.02 -10.98 0.92
C ARG A 106 -30.89 -11.64 0.15
N PHE A 107 -29.82 -12.06 0.82
CA PHE A 107 -28.69 -12.72 0.16
C PHE A 107 -28.70 -14.21 0.47
N SER A 108 -28.79 -15.03 -0.57
CA SER A 108 -28.61 -16.47 -0.44
C SER A 108 -27.20 -16.77 0.04
N SER A 109 -27.08 -17.53 1.13
CA SER A 109 -25.78 -18.02 1.56
C SER A 109 -25.32 -19.07 0.56
N ILE A 110 -24.04 -19.02 0.19
CA ILE A 110 -23.45 -20.07 -0.64
C ILE A 110 -23.50 -21.38 0.15
N THR A 111 -24.07 -22.41 -0.45
CA THR A 111 -24.05 -23.75 0.14
C THR A 111 -22.65 -24.33 0.01
N LEU A 112 -22.29 -25.21 0.95
CA LEU A 112 -20.98 -25.87 0.95
C LEU A 112 -20.69 -26.54 -0.41
N GLU A 113 -21.73 -27.14 -1.01
CA GLU A 113 -21.67 -27.78 -2.31
C GLU A 113 -21.35 -26.81 -3.45
N LYS A 114 -21.90 -25.58 -3.42
CA LYS A 114 -21.58 -24.54 -4.42
C LYS A 114 -20.17 -24.00 -4.23
N ALA A 115 -19.68 -23.90 -3.00
CA ALA A 115 -18.34 -23.41 -2.71
C ALA A 115 -17.24 -24.40 -3.17
N LEU A 116 -17.51 -25.71 -3.09
CA LEU A 116 -16.57 -26.75 -3.53
C LEU A 116 -16.50 -26.94 -5.05
N ARG A 117 -17.42 -26.32 -5.81
CA ARG A 117 -17.47 -26.35 -7.28
C ARG A 117 -16.89 -25.09 -7.94
N LEU A 118 -16.49 -24.10 -7.16
CA LEU A 118 -15.72 -22.93 -7.59
C LEU A 118 -14.23 -23.28 -7.55
#